data_AF-A0A6P1IBQ8-F1
#
_entry.id   AF-A0A6P1IBQ8-F1
#
_cell.length_a   1.000
_cell.length_b   1.000
_cell.length_c   1.000
_cell.angle_alpha   90.00
_cell.angle_beta   90.00
_cell.angle_gamma   90.00
#
_symmetry.space_group_name_H-M   'P 1'
#
loop_
_entity.id
_entity.type
_entity.pdbx_description
1 polymer ?
#
loop_
_entity_poly.entity_id
_entity_poly.type
_entity_poly.pdbx_seq_one_letter_code
_entity_poly.pdbx_strand_id
1 'polypeptide(L)'
;MHYDLDTATGTTRYVARWNRNGSGPGQLDAIARLDREQPNIREALEHCLISTENRLVETGLRIATAMHLFWSIHGALSEGRRWLDRLLAHQSAQPTIIRIRALYADRVLAALPGEVVAGTELVEEVLALANHVPGSEMKTLVLFASGRLALFDGDTATACAHLSLNPPMV
;
A
#
# COMPACT_ATOMS: atom_id res chain seq x y z
N MET A 1 0.27 -0.46 33.65
CA MET A 1 0.44 -1.35 32.49
C MET A 1 1.68 -0.88 31.75
N HIS A 2 2.73 -1.70 31.77
CA HIS A 2 4.04 -1.35 31.25
C HIS A 2 4.05 -1.66 29.74
N TYR A 3 4.26 -0.63 28.93
CA TYR A 3 4.22 -0.68 27.47
C TYR A 3 5.56 -1.20 26.95
N ASP A 4 5.59 -2.37 26.32
CA ASP A 4 6.82 -2.96 25.81
C ASP A 4 7.04 -2.58 24.33
N LEU A 5 7.78 -1.50 24.13
CA LEU A 5 8.16 -0.91 22.83
C LEU A 5 8.88 -1.89 21.90
N ASP A 6 9.39 -3.02 22.42
CA ASP A 6 10.01 -4.07 21.61
C ASP A 6 9.01 -4.85 20.76
N THR A 7 7.75 -4.94 21.20
CA THR A 7 6.70 -5.71 20.49
C THR A 7 6.24 -4.97 19.23
N ALA A 8 6.01 -3.66 19.33
CA ALA A 8 5.62 -2.80 18.19
C ALA A 8 6.74 -2.70 17.14
N THR A 9 8.00 -2.68 17.59
CA THR A 9 9.18 -2.65 16.72
C THR A 9 9.39 -3.98 15.99
N GLY A 10 9.11 -5.11 16.67
CA GLY A 10 9.15 -6.45 16.09
C GLY A 10 8.12 -6.66 14.99
N THR A 11 6.87 -6.23 15.21
CA THR A 11 5.78 -6.31 14.23
C THR A 11 6.07 -5.44 13.00
N THR A 12 6.57 -4.22 13.21
CA THR A 12 6.95 -3.31 12.10
C THR A 12 8.11 -3.86 11.26
N ARG A 13 9.11 -4.50 11.88
CA ARG A 13 10.21 -5.18 11.14
C ARG A 13 9.73 -6.40 10.36
N TYR A 14 8.74 -7.14 10.86
CA TYR A 14 8.22 -8.32 10.19
C TYR A 14 7.36 -7.97 8.98
N VAL A 15 6.50 -6.96 9.12
CA VAL A 15 5.71 -6.39 8.02
C VAL A 15 6.62 -5.86 6.90
N ALA A 16 7.77 -5.27 7.24
CA ALA A 16 8.79 -4.89 6.26
C ALA A 16 9.52 -6.09 5.60
N ARG A 17 9.60 -7.25 6.28
CA ARG A 17 10.20 -8.50 5.75
C ARG A 17 9.26 -9.23 4.78
N TRP A 18 7.94 -9.08 4.99
CA TRP A 18 6.90 -9.65 4.12
C TRP A 18 7.01 -9.17 2.66
N ASN A 19 7.35 -7.90 2.43
CA ASN A 19 7.51 -7.32 1.08
C ASN A 19 8.67 -7.90 0.25
N ARG A 20 9.52 -8.76 0.81
CA ARG A 20 10.67 -9.36 0.08
C ARG A 20 10.45 -10.78 -0.41
N ASN A 21 9.47 -11.50 0.14
CA ASN A 21 9.22 -12.90 -0.20
C ASN A 21 7.77 -13.05 -0.67
N GLY A 22 7.48 -12.59 -1.89
CA GLY A 22 6.31 -13.08 -2.61
C GLY A 22 6.45 -14.59 -2.78
N SER A 23 5.48 -15.34 -2.25
CA SER A 23 5.32 -16.78 -2.51
C SER A 23 6.53 -17.64 -2.11
N GLY A 24 6.80 -17.78 -0.80
CA GLY A 24 7.87 -18.63 -0.28
C GLY A 24 7.43 -19.56 0.86
N PRO A 25 8.25 -20.59 1.21
CA PRO A 25 8.01 -21.46 2.35
C PRO A 25 7.97 -20.62 3.64
N GLY A 26 6.83 -20.62 4.34
CA GLY A 26 6.56 -19.79 5.52
C GLY A 26 5.40 -18.80 5.37
N GLN A 27 4.80 -18.70 4.18
CA GLN A 27 3.63 -17.83 3.94
C GLN A 27 2.41 -18.24 4.80
N LEU A 28 2.19 -19.54 5.01
CA LEU A 28 1.09 -20.03 5.84
C LEU A 28 1.29 -19.69 7.33
N ASP A 29 2.51 -19.84 7.85
CA ASP A 29 2.84 -19.45 9.23
C ASP A 29 2.76 -17.94 9.42
N ALA A 30 3.16 -17.17 8.41
CA ALA A 30 3.00 -15.72 8.38
C ALA A 30 1.51 -15.32 8.45
N ILE A 31 0.66 -15.95 7.63
CA ILE A 31 -0.78 -15.73 7.64
C ILE A 31 -1.39 -16.09 9.00
N ALA A 32 -1.09 -17.27 9.54
CA ALA A 32 -1.60 -17.72 10.84
C ALA A 32 -1.13 -16.82 12.00
N ARG A 33 0.05 -16.21 11.87
CA ARG A 33 0.52 -15.19 12.81
C ARG A 33 -0.23 -13.87 12.64
N LEU A 34 -0.41 -13.39 11.41
CA LEU A 34 -1.17 -12.18 11.13
C LEU A 34 -2.63 -12.30 11.61
N ASP A 35 -3.23 -13.50 11.51
CA ASP A 35 -4.55 -13.78 12.08
C ASP A 35 -4.61 -13.52 13.59
N ARG A 36 -3.59 -13.97 14.33
CA ARG A 36 -3.52 -13.75 15.79
C ARG A 36 -3.20 -12.29 16.15
N GLU A 37 -2.41 -11.62 15.33
CA GLU A 37 -1.95 -10.24 15.56
C GLU A 37 -2.96 -9.18 15.09
N GLN A 38 -4.11 -9.56 14.53
CA GLN A 38 -5.14 -8.62 14.05
C GLN A 38 -5.48 -7.49 15.04
N PRO A 39 -5.72 -7.76 16.34
CA PRO A 39 -6.00 -6.70 17.31
C PRO A 39 -4.83 -5.70 17.44
N ASN A 40 -3.60 -6.21 17.51
CA ASN A 40 -2.39 -5.40 17.65
C ASN A 40 -2.13 -4.55 16.39
N ILE A 41 -2.42 -5.10 15.21
CA ILE A 41 -2.29 -4.39 13.93
C ILE A 41 -3.31 -3.24 13.85
N ARG A 42 -4.56 -3.48 14.24
CA ARG A 42 -5.60 -2.43 14.30
C ARG A 42 -5.21 -1.33 15.27
N GLU A 43 -4.76 -1.68 16.47
CA GLU A 43 -4.30 -0.70 17.46
C GLU A 43 -3.13 0.15 16.91
N ALA A 44 -2.16 -0.48 16.25
CA ALA A 44 -1.06 0.23 15.61
C ALA A 44 -1.53 1.19 14.51
N LEU A 45 -2.51 0.78 13.69
CA LEU A 45 -3.10 1.63 12.65
C LEU A 45 -3.90 2.80 13.25
N GLU A 46 -4.64 2.59 14.33
CA GLU A 46 -5.32 3.66 15.07
C GLU A 46 -4.32 4.67 15.63
N HIS A 47 -3.24 4.19 16.24
CA HIS A 47 -2.19 5.06 16.76
C HIS A 47 -1.56 5.92 15.66
N CYS A 48 -1.30 5.34 14.48
CA CYS A 48 -0.78 6.07 13.33
C CYS A 48 -1.74 7.15 12.81
N LEU A 49 -3.05 6.99 12.98
CA LEU A 49 -4.08 7.94 12.53
C LEU A 49 -4.36 9.08 13.50
N ILE A 50 -4.08 8.89 14.79
CA ILE A 50 -4.31 9.92 15.82
C ILE A 50 -3.21 11.00 15.76
N SER A 51 -2.05 10.66 15.20
CA SER A 51 -0.92 11.58 15.12
C SER A 51 -1.03 12.58 13.97
N THR A 52 -0.72 13.85 14.26
CA THR A 52 -0.52 14.88 13.24
C THR A 52 0.87 14.81 12.57
N GLU A 53 1.73 13.88 12.99
CA GLU A 53 3.05 13.70 12.41
C GLU A 53 2.97 12.88 11.12
N ASN A 54 3.35 13.49 9.99
CA ASN A 54 3.40 12.83 8.68
C ASN A 54 4.16 11.49 8.71
N ARG A 55 5.20 11.36 9.54
CA ARG A 55 5.99 10.13 9.68
C ARG A 55 5.18 8.95 10.23
N LEU A 56 4.26 9.20 11.16
CA LEU A 56 3.42 8.16 11.73
C LEU A 56 2.32 7.74 10.76
N VAL A 57 1.74 8.69 10.02
CA VAL A 57 0.83 8.39 8.91
C VAL A 57 1.52 7.53 7.84
N GLU A 58 2.76 7.85 7.44
CA GLU A 58 3.52 7.01 6.51
C GLU A 58 3.82 5.62 7.06
N THR A 59 4.03 5.50 8.37
CA THR A 59 4.20 4.20 9.04
C THR A 59 2.90 3.40 8.95
N GLY A 60 1.76 4.03 9.21
CA GLY A 60 0.45 3.42 9.01
C GLY A 60 0.23 2.97 7.56
N LEU A 61 0.59 3.81 6.58
CA LEU A 61 0.52 3.45 5.16
C LEU A 61 1.40 2.23 4.83
N ARG A 62 2.60 2.11 5.41
CA ARG A 62 3.46 0.92 5.26
C ARG A 62 2.79 -0.34 5.81
N ILE A 63 2.17 -0.23 6.99
CA ILE A 63 1.47 -1.35 7.62
C ILE A 63 0.27 -1.77 6.77
N ALA A 64 -0.62 -0.83 6.45
CA ALA A 64 -1.82 -1.11 5.67
C ALA A 64 -1.50 -1.62 4.25
N THR A 65 -0.51 -1.03 3.58
CA THR A 65 -0.05 -1.51 2.27
C THR A 65 0.45 -2.95 2.35
N ALA A 66 1.17 -3.34 3.39
CA ALA A 66 1.64 -4.72 3.53
C ALA A 66 0.52 -5.71 3.94
N MET A 67 -0.60 -5.22 4.48
CA MET A 67 -1.75 -6.05 4.85
C MET A 67 -2.70 -6.33 3.69
N HIS A 68 -2.53 -5.68 2.52
CA HIS A 68 -3.52 -5.77 1.43
C HIS A 68 -3.77 -7.21 0.95
N LEU A 69 -2.72 -8.02 0.72
CA LEU A 69 -2.93 -9.41 0.29
C LEU A 69 -3.57 -10.26 1.38
N PHE A 70 -3.27 -9.98 2.66
CA PHE A 70 -3.94 -10.65 3.77
C PHE A 70 -5.45 -10.38 3.73
N TRP A 71 -5.84 -9.10 3.61
CA TRP A 71 -7.26 -8.73 3.54
C TRP A 71 -7.93 -9.29 2.27
N SER A 72 -7.23 -9.34 1.14
CA SER A 72 -7.72 -9.97 -0.09
C SER A 72 -8.00 -11.47 0.08
N ILE A 73 -7.06 -12.22 0.68
CA ILE A 73 -7.19 -13.68 0.87
C ILE A 73 -8.32 -14.01 1.85
N HIS A 74 -8.48 -13.20 2.90
CA HIS A 74 -9.47 -13.44 3.96
C HIS A 74 -10.84 -12.82 3.66
N GLY A 75 -11.02 -12.18 2.50
CA GLY A 75 -12.27 -11.51 2.14
C GLY A 75 -12.58 -10.27 2.97
N ALA A 76 -11.61 -9.75 3.72
CA ALA A 76 -11.74 -8.58 4.59
C ALA A 76 -11.50 -7.25 3.84
N LEU A 77 -12.01 -7.15 2.61
CA LEU A 77 -11.75 -6.04 1.69
C LEU A 77 -12.14 -4.67 2.28
N SER A 78 -13.36 -4.60 2.85
CA SER A 78 -13.89 -3.36 3.43
C SER A 78 -13.08 -2.87 4.63
N GLU A 79 -12.43 -3.77 5.36
CA GLU A 79 -11.56 -3.38 6.47
C GLU A 79 -10.27 -2.76 5.95
N GLY A 80 -9.62 -3.42 4.99
CA GLY A 80 -8.37 -2.91 4.43
C GLY A 80 -8.53 -1.53 3.78
N ARG A 81 -9.62 -1.34 3.03
CA ARG A 81 -9.96 -0.05 2.42
C ARG A 81 -10.23 1.03 3.44
N ARG A 82 -11.00 0.74 4.50
CA ARG A 82 -11.24 1.71 5.59
C ARG A 82 -9.93 2.25 6.17
N TRP A 83 -8.92 1.39 6.37
CA TRP A 83 -7.62 1.84 6.88
C TRP A 83 -6.85 2.67 5.85
N LEU A 84 -6.77 2.19 4.61
CA LEU A 84 -6.08 2.88 3.53
C LEU A 84 -6.70 4.25 3.23
N ASP A 85 -8.02 4.34 3.11
CA ASP A 85 -8.76 5.59 2.90
C ASP A 85 -8.45 6.63 3.97
N ARG A 86 -8.51 6.25 5.25
CA ARG A 86 -8.25 7.16 6.37
C ARG A 86 -6.80 7.65 6.39
N LEU A 87 -5.85 6.77 6.08
CA LEU A 87 -4.44 7.11 6.03
C LEU A 87 -4.10 7.97 4.80
N LEU A 88 -4.74 7.70 3.66
CA LEU A 88 -4.56 8.46 2.43
C LEU A 88 -5.25 9.82 2.47
N ALA A 89 -6.35 9.97 3.21
CA ALA A 89 -7.05 11.24 3.42
C ALA A 89 -6.21 12.28 4.19
N HIS A 90 -5.17 11.84 4.91
CA HIS A 90 -4.21 12.77 5.50
C HIS A 90 -3.42 13.48 4.39
N GLN A 91 -3.62 14.79 4.31
CA GLN A 91 -2.94 15.66 3.34
C GLN A 91 -1.46 15.73 3.67
N SER A 92 -0.63 15.24 2.75
CA SER A 92 0.81 15.48 2.73
C SER A 92 1.11 16.42 1.57
N ALA A 93 1.97 17.41 1.80
CA ALA A 93 2.41 18.35 0.77
C ALA A 93 3.30 17.71 -0.30
N GLN A 94 3.80 16.49 -0.06
CA GLN A 94 4.60 15.76 -1.04
C GLN A 94 4.06 14.37 -1.28
N PRO A 95 3.99 13.96 -2.55
CA PRO A 95 3.64 12.59 -2.86
C PRO A 95 4.87 11.70 -2.66
N THR A 96 4.67 10.55 -2.01
CA THR A 96 5.75 9.64 -1.64
C THR A 96 5.53 8.24 -2.21
N ILE A 97 6.62 7.48 -2.38
CA ILE A 97 6.60 6.09 -2.88
C ILE A 97 5.57 5.24 -2.13
N ILE A 98 5.47 5.42 -0.81
CA ILE A 98 4.55 4.64 -0.01
C ILE A 98 3.08 5.00 -0.30
N ARG A 99 2.75 6.28 -0.54
CA ARG A 99 1.38 6.68 -0.88
C ARG A 99 0.94 6.06 -2.21
N ILE A 100 1.83 5.98 -3.20
CA ILE A 100 1.54 5.30 -4.47
C ILE A 100 1.27 3.81 -4.25
N ARG A 101 2.10 3.13 -3.44
CA ARG A 101 1.88 1.70 -3.12
C ARG A 101 0.58 1.48 -2.35
N ALA A 102 0.22 2.39 -1.45
CA ALA A 102 -1.01 2.35 -0.69
C ALA A 102 -2.25 2.54 -1.59
N LEU A 103 -2.19 3.45 -2.56
CA LEU A 103 -3.25 3.63 -3.56
C LEU A 103 -3.42 2.40 -4.45
N TYR A 104 -2.31 1.80 -4.87
CA TYR A 104 -2.34 0.53 -5.58
C TYR A 104 -2.98 -0.58 -4.72
N ALA A 105 -2.61 -0.67 -3.44
CA ALA A 105 -3.20 -1.64 -2.51
C ALA A 105 -4.70 -1.42 -2.29
N ASP A 106 -5.15 -0.18 -2.16
CA ASP A 106 -6.57 0.17 -2.01
C ASP A 106 -7.38 -0.30 -3.23
N ARG A 107 -6.81 -0.10 -4.42
CA ARG A 107 -7.39 -0.50 -5.70
C ARG A 107 -7.46 -2.01 -5.88
N VAL A 108 -6.48 -2.75 -5.38
CA VAL A 108 -6.54 -4.23 -5.31
C VAL A 108 -7.68 -4.70 -4.40
N LEU A 109 -8.03 -3.93 -3.37
CA LEU A 109 -9.10 -4.25 -2.43
C LEU A 109 -10.47 -3.74 -2.87
N ALA A 110 -10.56 -2.92 -3.93
CA ALA A 110 -11.81 -2.38 -4.44
C ALA A 110 -12.65 -3.48 -5.13
N ALA A 111 -13.94 -3.53 -4.80
CA ALA A 111 -14.87 -4.53 -5.34
C ALA A 111 -15.46 -4.14 -6.70
N LEU A 112 -15.45 -2.84 -7.05
CA LEU A 112 -16.05 -2.30 -8.27
C LEU A 112 -15.19 -1.17 -8.87
N PRO A 113 -15.18 -1.00 -10.19
CA PRO A 113 -14.61 0.19 -10.84
C PRO A 113 -15.31 1.47 -10.37
N GLY A 114 -14.55 2.56 -10.14
CA GLY A 114 -15.07 3.91 -9.93
C GLY A 114 -15.05 4.48 -8.50
N GLU A 115 -14.71 3.69 -7.47
CA GLU A 115 -14.72 4.18 -6.08
C GLU A 115 -13.46 4.96 -5.66
N VAL A 116 -12.49 5.19 -6.55
CA VAL A 116 -11.13 5.62 -6.16
C VAL A 116 -10.60 6.71 -7.11
N VAL A 117 -11.28 7.85 -7.17
CA VAL A 117 -10.86 9.01 -7.98
C VAL A 117 -9.59 9.67 -7.43
N ALA A 118 -9.37 9.67 -6.11
CA ALA A 118 -8.19 10.28 -5.50
C ALA A 118 -6.86 9.59 -5.84
N GLY A 119 -6.90 8.32 -6.26
CA GLY A 119 -5.69 7.53 -6.52
C GLY A 119 -5.02 7.79 -7.86
N THR A 120 -5.81 8.11 -8.88
CA THR A 120 -5.30 8.44 -10.21
C THR A 120 -4.62 9.80 -10.22
N GLU A 121 -5.21 10.79 -9.54
CA GLU A 121 -4.66 12.16 -9.45
C GLU A 121 -3.26 12.17 -8.80
N LEU A 122 -3.07 11.46 -7.69
CA LEU A 122 -1.76 11.40 -7.03
C LEU A 122 -0.73 10.65 -7.87
N VAL A 123 -1.13 9.59 -8.58
CA VAL A 123 -0.24 8.83 -9.47
C VAL A 123 0.18 9.68 -10.67
N GLU A 124 -0.73 10.48 -11.22
CA GLU A 124 -0.44 11.46 -12.29
C GLU A 124 0.50 12.56 -11.80
N GLU A 125 0.27 13.11 -10.60
CA GLU A 125 1.14 14.11 -9.99
C GLU A 125 2.57 13.56 -9.80
N VAL A 126 2.71 12.33 -9.30
CA VAL A 126 4.05 11.73 -9.18
C VAL A 126 4.63 11.37 -10.53
N LEU A 127 3.84 10.95 -11.50
CA LEU A 127 4.33 10.70 -12.85
C LEU A 127 4.89 11.98 -13.48
N ALA A 128 4.22 13.12 -13.27
CA ALA A 128 4.71 14.42 -13.69
C ALA A 128 6.05 14.75 -13.01
N LEU A 129 6.17 14.54 -11.69
CA LEU A 129 7.43 14.76 -10.95
C LEU A 129 8.55 13.79 -11.39
N ALA A 130 8.23 12.51 -11.56
CA ALA A 130 9.17 11.45 -11.93
C ALA A 130 9.65 11.56 -13.39
N ASN A 131 8.85 12.19 -14.27
CA ASN A 131 9.28 12.50 -15.63
C ASN A 131 10.45 13.48 -15.68
N HIS A 132 10.67 14.27 -14.63
CA HIS A 132 11.81 15.17 -14.50
C HIS A 132 13.05 14.48 -13.91
N VAL A 133 12.97 13.20 -13.52
CA VAL A 133 14.07 12.44 -12.90
C VAL A 133 14.25 11.08 -13.60
N PRO A 134 15.12 11.00 -14.62
CA PRO A 134 15.38 9.76 -15.36
C PRO A 134 15.92 8.63 -14.48
N GLY A 135 15.44 7.39 -14.69
CA GLY A 135 15.99 6.19 -14.06
C GLY A 135 15.68 5.97 -12.57
N SER A 136 14.74 6.73 -12.00
CA SER A 136 14.37 6.56 -10.59
C SER A 136 13.48 5.32 -10.38
N GLU A 137 13.72 4.55 -9.31
CA GLU A 137 12.84 3.47 -8.84
C GLU A 137 11.39 3.94 -8.69
N MET A 138 11.22 5.21 -8.29
CA MET A 138 9.93 5.88 -8.20
C MET A 138 9.19 5.91 -9.54
N LYS A 139 9.86 6.24 -10.66
CA LYS A 139 9.24 6.26 -11.99
C LYS A 139 8.74 4.88 -12.41
N THR A 140 9.57 3.85 -12.23
CA THR A 140 9.21 2.44 -12.52
C THR A 140 7.98 2.02 -11.74
N LEU A 141 7.98 2.28 -10.43
CA LEU A 141 6.88 1.91 -9.56
C LEU A 141 5.58 2.66 -9.90
N VAL A 142 5.68 3.95 -10.25
CA VAL A 142 4.53 4.79 -10.64
C VAL A 142 3.91 4.29 -11.94
N LEU A 143 4.72 3.98 -12.95
CA LEU A 143 4.24 3.42 -14.21
C LEU A 143 3.57 2.06 -14.00
N PHE A 144 4.18 1.19 -13.19
CA PHE A 144 3.59 -0.10 -12.85
C PHE A 144 2.26 0.06 -12.10
N ALA A 145 2.21 0.91 -11.07
CA ALA A 145 0.99 1.19 -10.33
C ALA A 145 -0.08 1.75 -11.26
N SER A 146 0.23 2.78 -12.06
CA SER A 146 -0.69 3.41 -13.01
C SER A 146 -1.25 2.40 -14.02
N GLY A 147 -0.41 1.57 -14.64
CA GLY A 147 -0.86 0.56 -15.58
C GLY A 147 -1.78 -0.47 -14.94
N ARG A 148 -1.51 -0.87 -13.68
CA ARG A 148 -2.39 -1.76 -12.93
C ARG A 148 -3.70 -1.12 -12.52
N LEU A 149 -3.69 0.16 -12.14
CA LEU A 149 -4.92 0.91 -11.86
C LEU A 149 -5.80 1.01 -13.11
N ALA A 150 -5.19 1.31 -14.26
CA ALA A 150 -5.87 1.35 -15.54
C ALA A 150 -6.51 0.00 -15.93
N LEU A 151 -5.85 -1.13 -15.63
CA LEU A 151 -6.46 -2.46 -15.79
C LEU A 151 -7.71 -2.65 -14.92
N PHE A 152 -7.68 -2.20 -13.66
CA PHE A 152 -8.83 -2.29 -12.77
C PHE A 152 -10.00 -1.39 -13.21
N ASP A 153 -9.69 -0.25 -13.83
CA ASP A 153 -10.69 0.68 -14.38
C ASP A 153 -11.12 0.34 -15.82
N GLY A 154 -10.53 -0.70 -16.44
CA GLY A 154 -10.85 -1.14 -17.81
C GLY A 154 -10.24 -0.30 -18.93
N ASP A 155 -9.37 0.67 -18.60
CA ASP A 155 -8.60 1.45 -19.58
C ASP A 155 -7.39 0.65 -20.07
N THR A 156 -7.65 -0.18 -21.08
CA THR A 156 -6.63 -1.04 -21.69
C THR A 156 -5.55 -0.26 -22.44
N ALA A 157 -5.85 0.94 -22.94
CA ALA A 157 -4.89 1.75 -23.66
C ALA A 157 -3.80 2.29 -22.71
N THR A 158 -4.20 2.89 -21.60
CA THR A 158 -3.28 3.36 -20.56
C THR A 158 -2.55 2.20 -19.90
N ALA A 159 -3.24 1.08 -19.64
CA ALA A 159 -2.62 -0.13 -19.10
C ALA A 159 -1.48 -0.64 -20.00
N CYS A 160 -1.73 -0.80 -21.30
CA CYS A 160 -0.71 -1.26 -22.24
C CYS A 160 0.45 -0.26 -22.33
N ALA A 161 0.18 1.03 -22.43
CA ALA A 161 1.21 2.06 -22.51
C ALA A 161 2.15 2.06 -21.29
N HIS A 162 1.61 1.91 -20.08
CA HIS A 162 2.42 1.98 -18.86
C HIS A 162 3.07 0.66 -18.47
N LEU A 163 2.46 -0.49 -18.78
CA LEU A 163 3.03 -1.82 -18.48
C LEU A 163 4.06 -2.27 -19.51
N SER A 164 3.91 -1.90 -20.79
CA SER A 164 4.89 -2.27 -21.83
C SER A 164 6.26 -1.61 -21.65
N LEU A 165 6.33 -0.55 -20.84
CA LEU A 165 7.57 0.15 -20.48
C LEU A 165 8.27 -0.45 -19.24
N ASN A 166 7.73 -1.51 -18.63
CA ASN A 166 8.29 -2.12 -17.42
C ASN A 166 8.17 -3.67 -17.43
N PRO A 167 9.23 -4.43 -17.75
CA PRO A 167 9.20 -5.87 -17.54
C PRO A 167 9.05 -6.19 -16.05
N PRO A 168 8.41 -7.31 -15.66
CA PRO A 168 8.15 -7.63 -14.26
C PRO A 168 9.45 -7.65 -13.46
N MET A 169 9.45 -6.97 -12.31
CA MET A 169 10.49 -7.10 -11.29
C MET A 169 10.52 -8.56 -10.83
N VAL A 170 11.47 -9.34 -11.35
CA VAL A 170 11.82 -10.68 -10.85
C VAL A 170 12.60 -10.54 -9.56
#